data_AF-Q8KTU5-F1
#
_entry.id   AF-Q8KTU5-F1
#
_cell.length_a   1.000
_cell.length_b   1.000
_cell.length_c   1.000
_cell.angle_alpha   90.00
_cell.angle_beta   90.00
_cell.angle_gamma   90.00
#
_symmetry.space_group_name_H-M   'P 1'
#
loop_
_entity.id
_entity.type
_entity.pdbx_description
1 polymer ?
#
loop_
_entity_poly.entity_id
_entity_poly.type
_entity_poly.pdbx_seq_one_letter_code
_entity_poly.pdbx_strand_id
1 'polypeptide(L)'
;MLHTSETGAPTPSPSENEAVSTTTLLSYRASESEGRLTEQGWSAGGGKAEIVADEGATGGTAMKLSKETGVGAWYLEHDAGTGAELLKNGGLISCRFKASGELVANQYVIALYWPVSSLPQGVTLTGDAGNNLLAAFYIQTDAKDLNVMYHNAKVATNNLKLGSFGAFDNEWHTLAFRFAGNNSLQVTPVLDGQDGTPFTLTQSPVSAFAADKLHVTDITKGATYPVLIDSITVEVNNADAAA
;
A
#
# COMPACT_ATOMS: atom_id res chain seq x y z
N MET A 1 -30.60 -51.29 -32.57
CA MET A 1 -29.24 -50.75 -32.68
C MET A 1 -29.37 -49.41 -33.40
N LEU A 2 -29.53 -48.29 -32.69
CA LEU A 2 -28.45 -47.43 -32.15
C LEU A 2 -27.41 -47.10 -33.22
N HIS A 3 -27.38 -45.85 -33.69
CA HIS A 3 -26.48 -44.79 -33.20
C HIS A 3 -26.89 -43.44 -33.82
N THR A 4 -27.36 -42.54 -32.97
CA THR A 4 -27.53 -41.10 -33.23
C THR A 4 -26.22 -40.38 -32.93
N SER A 5 -25.77 -39.53 -33.85
CA SER A 5 -24.58 -38.69 -33.69
C SER A 5 -24.85 -37.56 -32.69
N GLU A 6 -24.18 -37.57 -31.54
CA GLU A 6 -24.16 -36.42 -30.61
C GLU A 6 -23.22 -35.35 -31.15
N THR A 7 -23.77 -34.20 -31.54
CA THR A 7 -23.03 -32.94 -31.66
C THR A 7 -22.76 -32.40 -30.25
N GLY A 8 -21.51 -32.56 -29.78
CA GLY A 8 -21.05 -31.96 -28.54
C GLY A 8 -21.08 -30.44 -28.61
N ALA A 9 -21.77 -29.81 -27.66
CA ALA A 9 -21.67 -28.37 -27.41
C ALA A 9 -20.27 -28.03 -26.86
N PRO A 10 -19.63 -26.94 -27.29
CA PRO A 10 -18.38 -26.50 -26.68
C PRO A 10 -18.65 -26.06 -25.23
N THR A 11 -17.87 -26.62 -24.30
CA THR A 11 -17.78 -26.15 -22.91
C THR A 11 -17.28 -24.70 -22.93
N PRO A 12 -17.93 -23.74 -22.25
CA PRO A 12 -17.38 -22.40 -22.14
C PRO A 12 -16.08 -22.47 -21.33
N SER A 13 -14.98 -22.03 -21.95
CA SER A 13 -13.71 -21.77 -21.27
C SER A 13 -13.93 -20.74 -20.15
N PRO A 14 -13.16 -20.80 -19.03
CA PRO A 14 -13.23 -19.76 -18.02
C PRO A 14 -12.82 -18.45 -18.67
N SER A 15 -13.73 -17.48 -18.63
CA SER A 15 -13.54 -16.14 -19.15
C SER A 15 -12.28 -15.51 -18.57
N GLU A 16 -11.50 -14.92 -19.46
CA GLU A 16 -10.44 -13.97 -19.14
C GLU A 16 -10.94 -13.00 -18.08
N ASN A 17 -10.11 -12.81 -17.05
CA ASN A 17 -10.26 -11.83 -15.99
C ASN A 17 -10.81 -10.53 -16.59
N GLU A 18 -12.11 -10.24 -16.42
CA GLU A 18 -12.67 -8.97 -16.88
C GLU A 18 -11.85 -7.87 -16.20
N ALA A 19 -11.15 -7.07 -17.02
CA ALA A 19 -10.34 -5.99 -16.51
C ALA A 19 -11.29 -4.98 -15.86
N VAL A 20 -11.37 -5.04 -14.53
CA VAL A 20 -12.07 -4.06 -13.72
C VAL A 20 -11.49 -2.69 -14.06
N SER A 21 -12.30 -1.84 -14.69
CA SER A 21 -11.91 -0.48 -15.00
C SER A 21 -11.75 0.29 -13.68
N THR A 22 -10.65 1.04 -13.53
CA THR A 22 -10.34 1.81 -12.32
C THR A 22 -10.21 3.30 -12.63
N THR A 23 -10.40 4.13 -11.61
CA THR A 23 -10.05 5.55 -11.58
C THR A 23 -8.93 5.77 -10.57
N THR A 24 -7.93 6.57 -10.94
CA THR A 24 -6.83 6.94 -10.04
C THR A 24 -7.29 8.07 -9.11
N LEU A 25 -7.34 7.80 -7.81
CA LEU A 25 -7.63 8.81 -6.79
C LEU A 25 -6.40 9.68 -6.54
N LEU A 26 -5.23 9.05 -6.45
CA LEU A 26 -3.94 9.73 -6.34
C LEU A 26 -2.82 8.82 -6.88
N SER A 27 -1.75 9.44 -7.37
CA SER A 27 -0.56 8.72 -7.80
C SER A 27 0.70 9.54 -7.62
N TYR A 28 1.77 8.86 -7.23
CA TYR A 28 3.14 9.25 -7.47
C TYR A 28 3.75 8.23 -8.44
N ARG A 29 4.46 8.71 -9.48
CA ARG A 29 5.30 7.89 -10.35
C ARG A 29 6.61 8.62 -10.62
N ALA A 30 7.74 7.96 -10.38
CA ALA A 30 9.06 8.53 -10.61
C ALA A 30 9.31 8.85 -12.10
N SER A 31 8.66 8.11 -13.01
CA SER A 31 8.74 8.31 -14.45
C SER A 31 7.90 9.47 -15.00
N GLU A 32 6.99 10.04 -14.20
CA GLU A 32 6.10 11.12 -14.62
C GLU A 32 6.60 12.47 -14.11
N SER A 33 6.43 13.53 -14.90
CA SER A 33 6.81 14.90 -14.51
C SER A 33 8.23 14.99 -13.94
N GLU A 34 9.17 14.23 -14.53
CA GLU A 34 10.56 14.11 -14.06
C GLU A 34 10.68 13.70 -12.58
N GLY A 35 9.71 12.94 -12.07
CA GLY A 35 9.60 12.50 -10.67
C GLY A 35 9.25 13.61 -9.68
N ARG A 36 8.87 14.81 -10.14
CA ARG A 36 8.63 15.99 -9.31
C ARG A 36 7.33 15.85 -8.53
N LEU A 37 7.46 15.58 -7.22
CA LEU A 37 6.36 15.42 -6.27
C LEU A 37 5.29 16.52 -6.37
N THR A 38 5.69 17.80 -6.40
CA THR A 38 4.74 18.92 -6.40
C THR A 38 3.86 18.98 -7.65
N GLU A 39 4.37 18.53 -8.80
CA GLU A 39 3.59 18.50 -10.05
C GLU A 39 2.58 17.35 -10.08
N GLN A 40 2.79 16.37 -9.21
CA GLN A 40 1.92 15.22 -9.01
C GLN A 40 1.04 15.37 -7.76
N GLY A 41 0.96 16.57 -7.16
CA GLY A 41 0.10 16.85 -6.01
C GLY A 41 0.66 16.46 -4.64
N TRP A 42 1.92 16.01 -4.58
CA TRP A 42 2.57 15.59 -3.33
C TRP A 42 3.37 16.72 -2.68
N SER A 43 3.38 16.70 -1.36
CA SER A 43 4.30 17.48 -0.53
C SER A 43 5.26 16.56 0.22
N ALA A 44 6.43 17.07 0.60
CA ALA A 44 7.45 16.29 1.29
C ALA A 44 8.25 17.13 2.29
N GLY A 45 8.81 16.49 3.31
CA GLY A 45 9.65 17.14 4.30
C GLY A 45 10.43 16.17 5.20
N GLY A 46 11.23 16.73 6.11
CA GLY A 46 11.95 15.96 7.15
C GLY A 46 13.16 15.14 6.67
N GLY A 47 13.41 15.08 5.37
CA GLY A 47 14.57 14.40 4.78
C GLY A 47 14.85 14.90 3.36
N LYS A 48 15.38 14.03 2.51
CA LYS A 48 15.75 14.33 1.12
C LYS A 48 15.07 13.35 0.18
N ALA A 49 14.40 13.90 -0.83
CA ALA A 49 13.86 13.18 -1.98
C ALA A 49 14.67 13.53 -3.22
N GLU A 50 15.31 12.55 -3.85
CA GLU A 50 16.15 12.73 -5.03
C GLU A 50 15.75 11.75 -6.13
N ILE A 51 15.65 12.23 -7.37
CA ILE A 51 15.43 11.33 -8.52
C ILE A 51 16.78 10.77 -8.96
N VAL A 52 16.86 9.44 -9.03
CA VAL A 52 18.06 8.69 -9.39
C VAL A 52 17.74 7.70 -10.52
N ALA A 53 18.75 7.33 -11.30
CA ALA A 53 18.62 6.24 -12.25
C ALA A 53 18.65 4.88 -11.53
N ASP A 54 17.75 3.97 -11.91
CA ASP A 54 17.76 2.57 -11.50
C ASP A 54 17.14 1.74 -12.63
N GLU A 55 17.89 0.81 -13.21
CA GLU A 55 17.46 0.02 -14.39
C GLU A 55 16.24 -0.86 -14.10
N GLY A 56 15.99 -1.22 -12.83
CA GLY A 56 14.82 -1.98 -12.43
C GLY A 56 13.56 -1.12 -12.22
N ALA A 57 13.68 0.21 -12.21
CA ALA A 57 12.55 1.12 -12.05
C ALA A 57 11.78 1.32 -13.35
N THR A 58 10.49 1.68 -13.25
CA THR A 58 9.68 2.00 -14.42
C THR A 58 10.25 3.26 -15.07
N GLY A 59 10.53 3.23 -16.38
CA GLY A 59 11.17 4.35 -17.07
C GLY A 59 12.64 4.60 -16.68
N GLY A 60 13.27 3.69 -15.91
CA GLY A 60 14.69 3.76 -15.56
C GLY A 60 15.04 4.76 -14.45
N THR A 61 14.05 5.33 -13.77
CA THR A 61 14.26 6.29 -12.67
C THR A 61 13.41 6.00 -11.45
N ALA A 62 13.95 6.26 -10.26
CA ALA A 62 13.26 6.11 -8.98
C ALA A 62 13.51 7.32 -8.08
N MET A 63 12.61 7.56 -7.12
CA MET A 63 12.85 8.52 -6.05
C MET A 63 13.52 7.86 -4.87
N LYS A 64 14.73 8.31 -4.56
CA LYS A 64 15.47 7.96 -3.36
C LYS A 64 15.05 8.85 -2.20
N LEU A 65 14.54 8.22 -1.14
CA LEU A 65 14.23 8.86 0.13
C LEU A 65 15.33 8.52 1.14
N SER A 66 15.85 9.56 1.79
CA SER A 66 16.87 9.44 2.83
C SER A 66 16.73 10.55 3.87
N LYS A 67 17.34 10.35 5.03
CA LYS A 67 17.38 11.35 6.10
C LYS A 67 18.70 11.29 6.87
N GLU A 68 18.96 12.35 7.63
CA GLU A 68 19.99 12.31 8.68
C GLU A 68 19.41 11.63 9.92
N THR A 69 20.08 10.57 10.39
CA THR A 69 19.64 9.82 11.57
C THR A 69 19.69 10.71 12.81
N GLY A 70 18.60 10.72 13.58
CA GLY A 70 18.46 11.46 14.83
C GLY A 70 17.78 12.82 14.69
N VAL A 71 17.65 13.36 13.47
CA VAL A 71 17.07 14.70 13.22
C VAL A 71 15.54 14.64 13.19
N GLY A 72 14.97 13.85 12.29
CA GLY A 72 13.52 13.72 12.11
C GLY A 72 13.20 12.62 11.12
N ALA A 73 11.97 12.12 11.13
CA ALA A 73 11.47 11.23 10.08
C ALA A 73 11.25 12.02 8.78
N TRP A 74 11.44 11.40 7.63
CA TRP A 74 10.96 12.00 6.37
C TRP A 74 9.47 11.68 6.19
N TYR A 75 8.78 12.51 5.42
CA TYR A 75 7.39 12.26 5.05
C TYR A 75 7.10 12.71 3.62
N LEU A 76 6.12 12.04 3.01
CA LEU A 76 5.37 12.49 1.83
C LEU A 76 3.89 12.55 2.20
N GLU A 77 3.18 13.54 1.69
CA GLU A 77 1.73 13.68 1.90
C GLU A 77 1.01 14.02 0.60
N HIS A 78 -0.15 13.42 0.41
CA HIS A 78 -1.11 13.76 -0.64
C HIS A 78 -2.53 13.83 -0.05
N ASP A 79 -3.33 14.81 -0.47
CA ASP A 79 -4.73 14.88 -0.08
C ASP A 79 -5.48 13.69 -0.71
N ALA A 80 -6.14 12.87 0.11
CA ALA A 80 -6.74 11.61 -0.31
C ALA A 80 -8.25 11.56 -0.03
N GLY A 81 -8.78 12.51 0.75
CA GLY A 81 -10.16 12.48 1.21
C GLY A 81 -10.41 11.36 2.22
N THR A 82 -11.68 11.06 2.45
CA THR A 82 -12.12 10.05 3.44
C THR A 82 -12.02 8.60 2.94
N GLY A 83 -11.66 8.39 1.67
CA GLY A 83 -11.62 7.06 1.04
C GLY A 83 -12.99 6.36 0.94
N ALA A 84 -14.10 7.10 1.05
CA ALA A 84 -15.44 6.53 0.99
C ALA A 84 -15.71 5.77 -0.32
N GLU A 85 -15.20 6.26 -1.46
CA GLU A 85 -15.34 5.58 -2.76
C GLU A 85 -14.52 4.29 -2.83
N LEU A 86 -13.32 4.26 -2.22
CA LEU A 86 -12.51 3.04 -2.11
C LEU A 86 -13.23 1.97 -1.29
N LEU A 87 -13.85 2.35 -0.17
CA LEU A 87 -14.67 1.43 0.63
C LEU A 87 -15.91 0.97 -0.14
N LYS A 88 -16.56 1.87 -0.87
CA LYS A 88 -17.80 1.57 -1.59
C LYS A 88 -17.56 0.65 -2.79
N ASN A 89 -16.59 0.97 -3.64
CA ASN A 89 -16.39 0.28 -4.92
C ASN A 89 -15.26 -0.76 -4.88
N GLY A 90 -14.41 -0.70 -3.86
CA GLY A 90 -13.16 -1.47 -3.82
C GLY A 90 -12.08 -0.79 -4.65
N GLY A 91 -10.91 -1.40 -4.65
CA GLY A 91 -9.73 -0.83 -5.29
C GLY A 91 -8.44 -1.27 -4.62
N LEU A 92 -7.35 -0.55 -4.89
CA LEU A 92 -6.02 -0.87 -4.37
C LEU A 92 -5.32 0.39 -3.84
N ILE A 93 -4.63 0.22 -2.70
CA ILE A 93 -3.53 1.10 -2.29
C ILE A 93 -2.24 0.35 -2.61
N SER A 94 -1.36 0.92 -3.43
CA SER A 94 -0.17 0.23 -3.95
C SER A 94 1.11 1.05 -3.78
N CYS A 95 2.22 0.37 -3.58
CA CYS A 95 3.56 0.94 -3.53
C CYS A 95 4.56 -0.03 -4.17
N ARG A 96 5.38 0.47 -5.10
CA ARG A 96 6.52 -0.27 -5.66
C ARG A 96 7.80 0.37 -5.15
N PHE A 97 8.60 -0.40 -4.43
CA PHE A 97 9.72 0.10 -3.68
C PHE A 97 10.91 -0.87 -3.71
N LYS A 98 12.08 -0.36 -3.34
CA LYS A 98 13.29 -1.15 -3.11
C LYS A 98 13.99 -0.61 -1.88
N ALA A 99 14.17 -1.45 -0.86
CA ALA A 99 14.99 -1.13 0.29
C ALA A 99 16.48 -1.27 -0.10
N SER A 100 17.36 -0.52 0.56
CA SER A 100 18.81 -0.60 0.28
C SER A 100 19.61 -0.63 1.56
N GLY A 101 20.50 -1.61 1.71
CA GLY A 101 21.44 -1.67 2.82
C GLY A 101 21.84 -3.10 3.18
N GLU A 102 22.40 -3.25 4.38
CA GLU A 102 22.60 -4.55 5.03
C GLU A 102 21.45 -4.82 5.98
N LEU A 103 21.10 -6.10 6.16
CA LEU A 103 20.04 -6.51 7.09
C LEU A 103 20.38 -6.11 8.53
N VAL A 104 19.52 -5.29 9.13
CA VAL A 104 19.52 -4.93 10.54
C VAL A 104 18.17 -5.31 11.14
N ALA A 105 18.18 -6.16 12.16
CA ALA A 105 16.95 -6.63 12.80
C ALA A 105 16.10 -5.48 13.36
N ASN A 106 14.80 -5.53 13.10
CA ASN A 106 13.79 -4.58 13.57
C ASN A 106 13.95 -3.16 12.97
N GLN A 107 14.67 -3.01 11.86
CA GLN A 107 14.81 -1.71 11.20
C GLN A 107 13.63 -1.47 10.24
N TYR A 108 13.09 -0.25 10.28
CA TYR A 108 11.96 0.17 9.44
C TYR A 108 12.41 0.59 8.04
N VAL A 109 11.55 0.37 7.05
CA VAL A 109 11.72 0.85 5.67
C VAL A 109 10.77 2.03 5.40
N ILE A 110 9.46 1.77 5.47
CA ILE A 110 8.41 2.69 5.04
C ILE A 110 7.09 2.33 5.73
N ALA A 111 6.21 3.31 5.94
CA ALA A 111 4.84 3.14 6.36
C ALA A 111 3.88 3.96 5.50
N LEU A 112 2.65 3.45 5.39
CA LEU A 112 1.49 4.10 4.78
C LEU A 112 0.44 4.33 5.87
N TYR A 113 0.13 5.60 6.14
CA TYR A 113 -0.91 6.01 7.08
C TYR A 113 -1.97 6.83 6.38
N TRP A 114 -3.24 6.43 6.50
CA TRP A 114 -4.37 7.19 5.96
C TRP A 114 -5.46 7.31 7.03
N PRO A 115 -5.30 8.25 7.98
CA PRO A 115 -6.37 8.63 8.89
C PRO A 115 -7.51 9.28 8.14
N VAL A 116 -8.74 8.95 8.53
CA VAL A 116 -9.95 9.48 7.90
C VAL A 116 -10.80 10.22 8.92
N SER A 117 -11.32 11.38 8.53
CA SER A 117 -12.14 12.23 9.39
C SER A 117 -13.52 11.60 9.68
N SER A 118 -13.99 10.72 8.79
CA SER A 118 -15.26 10.03 8.91
C SER A 118 -15.27 8.71 8.12
N LEU A 119 -16.17 7.81 8.51
CA LEU A 119 -16.48 6.57 7.77
C LEU A 119 -17.90 6.68 7.18
N PRO A 120 -18.21 5.93 6.11
CA PRO A 120 -19.57 5.86 5.57
C PRO A 120 -20.59 5.42 6.64
N GLN A 121 -21.85 5.83 6.47
CA GLN A 121 -22.92 5.48 7.41
C GLN A 121 -23.02 3.95 7.60
N GLY A 122 -23.04 3.49 8.85
CA GLY A 122 -23.13 2.07 9.19
C GLY A 122 -21.80 1.32 9.16
N VAL A 123 -20.70 1.98 8.78
CA VAL A 123 -19.35 1.41 8.79
C VAL A 123 -18.63 1.84 10.06
N THR A 124 -18.15 0.86 10.82
CA THR A 124 -17.41 1.11 12.08
C THR A 124 -16.22 0.16 12.16
N LEU A 125 -15.02 0.73 12.35
CA LEU A 125 -13.83 -0.04 12.68
C LEU A 125 -13.95 -0.56 14.12
N THR A 126 -13.79 -1.87 14.31
CA THR A 126 -13.77 -2.49 15.64
C THR A 126 -12.44 -2.26 16.35
N GLY A 127 -12.36 -2.54 17.65
CA GLY A 127 -11.14 -2.38 18.47
C GLY A 127 -11.20 -1.14 19.36
N ASP A 128 -10.19 -0.96 20.20
CA ASP A 128 -10.12 0.08 21.25
C ASP A 128 -8.88 0.99 21.12
N ALA A 129 -8.23 0.97 19.94
CA ALA A 129 -7.00 1.71 19.71
C ALA A 129 -7.21 3.20 19.40
N GLY A 130 -8.45 3.61 19.08
CA GLY A 130 -8.90 5.01 19.19
C GLY A 130 -9.06 5.78 17.88
N ASN A 131 -8.36 5.42 16.80
CA ASN A 131 -8.39 6.21 15.55
C ASN A 131 -8.83 5.35 14.35
N ASN A 132 -9.54 5.99 13.41
CA ASN A 132 -9.96 5.37 12.16
C ASN A 132 -8.93 5.61 11.06
N LEU A 133 -8.36 4.53 10.53
CA LEU A 133 -7.38 4.58 9.45
C LEU A 133 -7.73 3.54 8.38
N LEU A 134 -7.71 3.93 7.11
CA LEU A 134 -7.82 3.00 5.98
C LEU A 134 -6.47 2.35 5.63
N ALA A 135 -5.37 3.00 6.00
CA ALA A 135 -4.04 2.42 5.98
C ALA A 135 -3.33 2.71 7.29
N ALA A 136 -2.73 1.69 7.90
CA ALA A 136 -1.78 1.85 8.99
C ALA A 136 -0.71 0.76 8.87
N PHE A 137 -0.13 0.65 7.68
CA PHE A 137 0.72 -0.47 7.30
C PHE A 137 2.17 -0.03 7.28
N TYR A 138 3.08 -0.88 7.73
CA TYR A 138 4.50 -0.57 7.69
C TYR A 138 5.33 -1.78 7.32
N ILE A 139 6.50 -1.50 6.77
CA ILE A 139 7.48 -2.49 6.35
C ILE A 139 8.66 -2.44 7.32
N GLN A 140 9.02 -3.59 7.87
CA GLN A 140 10.10 -3.74 8.84
C GLN A 140 10.79 -5.08 8.63
N THR A 141 12.10 -5.09 8.84
CA THR A 141 12.87 -6.34 8.87
C THR A 141 12.77 -7.01 10.24
N ASP A 142 12.76 -8.34 10.28
CA ASP A 142 13.15 -9.07 11.49
C ASP A 142 14.62 -9.52 11.38
N ALA A 143 15.03 -10.56 12.09
CA ALA A 143 16.41 -11.07 12.02
C ALA A 143 16.77 -11.71 10.68
N LYS A 144 15.82 -11.89 9.77
CA LYS A 144 16.01 -12.55 8.48
C LYS A 144 15.19 -11.92 7.36
N ASP A 145 13.91 -11.68 7.60
CA ASP A 145 12.91 -11.46 6.56
C ASP A 145 12.44 -10.01 6.52
N LEU A 146 12.00 -9.56 5.34
CA LEU A 146 11.31 -8.29 5.14
C LEU A 146 9.80 -8.50 5.31
N ASN A 147 9.19 -7.81 6.27
CA ASN A 147 7.81 -8.08 6.68
C ASN A 147 6.90 -6.89 6.46
N VAL A 148 5.63 -7.19 6.16
CA VAL A 148 4.53 -6.22 6.14
C VAL A 148 3.74 -6.37 7.43
N MET A 149 3.54 -5.27 8.13
CA MET A 149 2.93 -5.22 9.45
C MET A 149 1.76 -4.24 9.46
N TYR A 150 0.78 -4.50 10.31
CA TYR A 150 -0.36 -3.62 10.57
C TYR A 150 -0.23 -2.98 11.96
N HIS A 151 -0.11 -1.65 11.98
CA HIS A 151 -0.01 -0.86 13.19
C HIS A 151 -1.39 -0.64 13.82
N ASN A 152 -1.97 -1.70 14.37
CA ASN A 152 -3.33 -1.68 14.93
C ASN A 152 -3.38 -1.87 16.45
N ALA A 153 -2.23 -2.06 17.10
CA ALA A 153 -2.15 -2.25 18.53
C ALA A 153 -1.33 -1.14 19.20
N LYS A 154 -1.74 -0.75 20.43
CA LYS A 154 -1.04 0.26 21.26
C LYS A 154 0.42 -0.12 21.57
N VAL A 155 0.73 -1.42 21.53
CA VAL A 155 2.07 -1.95 21.77
C VAL A 155 2.54 -2.65 20.50
N ALA A 156 3.71 -2.25 19.99
CA ALA A 156 4.22 -2.72 18.69
C ALA A 156 4.39 -4.25 18.59
N THR A 157 4.68 -4.94 19.69
CA THR A 157 4.78 -6.42 19.72
C THR A 157 3.45 -7.13 19.44
N ASN A 158 2.34 -6.41 19.54
CA ASN A 158 0.99 -6.92 19.29
C ASN A 158 0.47 -6.48 17.91
N ASN A 159 1.25 -5.72 17.14
CA ASN A 159 0.90 -5.40 15.76
C ASN A 159 0.83 -6.69 14.94
N LEU A 160 -0.16 -6.78 14.06
CA LEU A 160 -0.38 -7.97 13.25
C LEU A 160 0.65 -8.03 12.10
N LYS A 161 1.33 -9.17 11.93
CA LYS A 161 2.09 -9.45 10.69
C LYS A 161 1.11 -9.84 9.60
N LEU A 162 1.09 -9.08 8.50
CA LEU A 162 0.21 -9.30 7.35
C LEU A 162 0.84 -10.22 6.28
N GLY A 163 2.16 -10.30 6.26
CA GLY A 163 2.90 -11.12 5.30
C GLY A 163 4.40 -10.83 5.35
N SER A 164 5.14 -11.47 4.45
CA SER A 164 6.56 -11.27 4.26
C SER A 164 6.93 -11.39 2.78
N PHE A 165 7.89 -10.58 2.34
CA PHE A 165 8.52 -10.71 1.02
C PHE A 165 9.56 -11.84 0.98
N GLY A 166 9.81 -12.52 2.11
CA GLY A 166 10.85 -13.51 2.28
C GLY A 166 12.11 -12.91 2.90
N ALA A 167 13.25 -13.56 2.67
CA ALA A 167 14.55 -13.11 3.17
C ALA A 167 14.83 -11.68 2.67
N PHE A 168 15.37 -10.83 3.54
CA PHE A 168 15.72 -9.47 3.14
C PHE A 168 16.72 -9.48 1.97
N ASP A 169 16.40 -8.70 0.95
CA ASP A 169 17.26 -8.39 -0.17
C ASP A 169 17.14 -6.90 -0.52
N ASN A 170 17.89 -6.48 -1.54
CA ASN A 170 17.87 -5.12 -2.08
C ASN A 170 17.18 -5.09 -3.46
N GLU A 171 16.20 -5.96 -3.70
CA GLU A 171 15.47 -6.04 -4.95
C GLU A 171 14.21 -5.15 -4.94
N TRP A 172 13.59 -5.04 -6.10
CA TRP A 172 12.31 -4.35 -6.25
C TRP A 172 11.15 -5.24 -5.80
N HIS A 173 10.33 -4.72 -4.89
CA HIS A 173 9.10 -5.35 -4.44
C HIS A 173 7.87 -4.51 -4.78
N THR A 174 6.73 -5.18 -4.88
CA THR A 174 5.42 -4.57 -5.02
C THR A 174 4.54 -4.94 -3.84
N LEU A 175 3.99 -3.92 -3.19
CA LEU A 175 3.02 -4.06 -2.12
C LEU A 175 1.70 -3.46 -2.58
N ALA A 176 0.61 -4.16 -2.39
CA ALA A 176 -0.72 -3.59 -2.49
C ALA A 176 -1.67 -4.06 -1.38
N PHE A 177 -2.71 -3.29 -1.14
CA PHE A 177 -3.81 -3.62 -0.24
C PHE A 177 -5.11 -3.48 -1.01
N ARG A 178 -5.74 -4.64 -1.31
CA ARG A 178 -6.95 -4.70 -2.11
C ARG A 178 -8.19 -4.65 -1.23
N PHE A 179 -9.03 -3.65 -1.49
CA PHE A 179 -10.33 -3.45 -0.86
C PHE A 179 -11.41 -4.13 -1.70
N ALA A 180 -12.26 -4.92 -1.06
CA ALA A 180 -13.30 -5.69 -1.75
C ALA A 180 -14.50 -4.85 -2.22
N GLY A 181 -14.64 -3.61 -1.73
CA GLY A 181 -15.83 -2.79 -1.98
C GLY A 181 -17.02 -3.18 -1.08
N ASN A 182 -18.20 -2.67 -1.42
CA ASN A 182 -19.45 -2.84 -0.67
C ASN A 182 -19.33 -2.45 0.81
N ASN A 183 -18.49 -1.46 1.11
CA ASN A 183 -18.13 -1.01 2.45
C ASN A 183 -17.51 -2.11 3.34
N SER A 184 -16.99 -3.18 2.74
CA SER A 184 -16.23 -4.19 3.46
C SER A 184 -14.95 -3.58 4.02
N LEU A 185 -14.71 -3.86 5.31
CA LEU A 185 -13.45 -3.55 5.99
C LEU A 185 -12.43 -4.69 5.87
N GLN A 186 -12.77 -5.77 5.16
CA GLN A 186 -11.82 -6.84 4.84
C GLN A 186 -10.92 -6.41 3.67
N VAL A 187 -9.63 -6.51 3.89
CA VAL A 187 -8.57 -6.12 2.97
C VAL A 187 -7.68 -7.34 2.71
N THR A 188 -7.26 -7.52 1.46
CA THR A 188 -6.30 -8.55 1.08
C THR A 188 -4.95 -7.90 0.78
N PRO A 189 -3.87 -8.22 1.54
CA PRO A 189 -2.54 -7.77 1.17
C PRO A 189 -2.06 -8.54 -0.06
N VAL A 190 -1.39 -7.86 -0.98
CA VAL A 190 -0.80 -8.45 -2.19
C VAL A 190 0.69 -8.14 -2.18
N LEU A 191 1.53 -9.15 -2.05
CA LEU A 191 2.98 -9.02 -1.96
C LEU A 191 3.58 -9.69 -3.20
N ASP A 192 4.29 -8.93 -4.03
CA ASP A 192 4.87 -9.41 -5.29
C ASP A 192 3.86 -10.13 -6.20
N GLY A 193 2.67 -9.53 -6.29
CA GLY A 193 1.55 -10.04 -7.07
C GLY A 193 0.84 -11.26 -6.47
N GLN A 194 1.27 -11.74 -5.30
CA GLN A 194 0.65 -12.87 -4.61
C GLN A 194 -0.27 -12.39 -3.49
N ASP A 195 -1.51 -12.88 -3.48
CA ASP A 195 -2.45 -12.63 -2.40
C ASP A 195 -1.98 -13.28 -1.09
N GLY A 196 -1.90 -12.48 -0.04
CA GLY A 196 -1.72 -12.94 1.33
C GLY A 196 -3.05 -13.30 1.99
N THR A 197 -3.00 -13.54 3.31
CA THR A 197 -4.20 -13.84 4.09
C THR A 197 -5.02 -12.55 4.28
N PRO A 198 -6.32 -12.53 3.93
CA PRO A 198 -7.18 -11.38 4.19
C PRO A 198 -7.28 -11.06 5.68
N PHE A 199 -7.38 -9.77 6.00
CA PHE A 199 -7.54 -9.27 7.37
C PHE A 199 -8.60 -8.18 7.41
N THR A 200 -9.21 -7.96 8.57
CA THR A 200 -10.19 -6.90 8.77
C THR A 200 -9.53 -5.69 9.41
N LEU A 201 -9.79 -4.51 8.86
CA LEU A 201 -9.34 -3.25 9.46
C LEU A 201 -9.97 -3.07 10.85
N THR A 202 -9.16 -2.62 11.80
CA THR A 202 -9.54 -2.22 13.15
C THR A 202 -9.09 -0.79 13.41
N GLN A 203 -9.51 -0.23 14.53
CA GLN A 203 -8.93 1.03 15.00
C GLN A 203 -7.42 0.88 15.18
N SER A 204 -6.71 1.99 15.06
CA SER A 204 -5.25 2.09 15.24
C SER A 204 -4.89 3.16 16.28
N PRO A 205 -3.77 3.02 17.01
CA PRO A 205 -3.32 4.03 17.97
C PRO A 205 -2.72 5.27 17.29
N VAL A 206 -2.54 5.24 15.97
CA VAL A 206 -1.90 6.33 15.22
C VAL A 206 -2.81 7.56 15.16
N SER A 207 -2.37 8.65 15.77
CA SER A 207 -3.13 9.91 15.86
C SER A 207 -2.34 11.17 15.46
N ALA A 208 -1.06 11.03 15.08
CA ALA A 208 -0.16 12.15 14.85
C ALA A 208 -0.28 12.77 13.45
N PHE A 209 -1.02 12.14 12.54
CA PHE A 209 -1.13 12.53 11.14
C PHE A 209 -2.45 13.24 10.88
N ALA A 210 -2.44 14.25 10.01
CA ALA A 210 -3.64 14.96 9.59
C ALA A 210 -4.61 14.03 8.86
N ALA A 211 -5.90 14.10 9.20
CA ALA A 211 -6.96 13.33 8.56
C ALA A 211 -7.10 13.64 7.06
N ASP A 212 -7.64 12.68 6.33
CA ASP A 212 -8.00 12.74 4.92
C ASP A 212 -6.82 12.94 3.96
N LYS A 213 -5.63 12.54 4.42
CA LYS A 213 -4.40 12.52 3.64
C LYS A 213 -3.78 11.13 3.70
N LEU A 214 -3.15 10.72 2.60
CA LEU A 214 -2.21 9.61 2.60
C LEU A 214 -0.84 10.13 2.99
N HIS A 215 -0.32 9.60 4.11
CA HIS A 215 1.00 9.89 4.64
C HIS A 215 1.92 8.70 4.37
N VAL A 216 3.11 9.00 3.86
CA VAL A 216 4.17 8.01 3.65
C VAL A 216 5.39 8.45 4.42
N THR A 217 5.95 7.61 5.28
CA THR A 217 7.04 8.00 6.18
C THR A 217 7.93 6.81 6.54
N ASP A 218 9.15 7.07 7.00
CA ASP A 218 9.98 6.06 7.65
C ASP A 218 9.77 5.97 9.17
N ILE A 219 8.71 6.59 9.69
CA ILE A 219 8.12 6.40 11.03
C ILE A 219 8.92 7.03 12.16
N THR A 220 10.24 6.97 12.12
CA THR A 220 11.11 7.29 13.25
C THR A 220 12.27 8.20 12.84
N LYS A 221 12.76 9.00 13.80
CA LYS A 221 14.04 9.71 13.65
C LYS A 221 15.25 8.78 13.72
N GLY A 222 15.09 7.56 14.25
CA GLY A 222 16.16 6.55 14.30
C GLY A 222 16.58 6.08 12.90
N ALA A 223 17.63 5.28 12.81
CA ALA A 223 18.10 4.77 11.53
C ALA A 223 17.02 3.91 10.85
N THR A 224 16.81 4.15 9.56
CA THR A 224 15.90 3.38 8.69
C THR A 224 16.62 3.06 7.39
N TYR A 225 16.12 2.10 6.63
CA TYR A 225 16.68 1.82 5.32
C TYR A 225 16.43 3.03 4.40
N PRO A 226 17.45 3.50 3.65
CA PRO A 226 17.19 4.24 2.43
C PRO A 226 16.26 3.44 1.53
N VAL A 227 15.30 4.11 0.91
CA VAL A 227 14.30 3.46 0.04
C VAL A 227 14.24 4.16 -1.30
N LEU A 228 14.17 3.37 -2.36
CA LEU A 228 13.80 3.81 -3.70
C LEU A 228 12.30 3.57 -3.88
N ILE A 229 11.58 4.57 -4.38
CA ILE A 229 10.16 4.51 -4.70
C ILE A 229 10.00 4.69 -6.20
N ASP A 230 9.38 3.72 -6.84
CA ASP A 230 8.99 3.79 -8.25
C ASP A 230 7.60 4.44 -8.38
N SER A 231 6.64 3.96 -7.58
CA SER A 231 5.28 4.49 -7.58
C SER A 231 4.55 4.27 -6.27
N ILE A 232 3.62 5.18 -5.95
CA ILE A 232 2.61 5.03 -4.89
C ILE A 232 1.26 5.37 -5.53
N THR A 233 0.26 4.51 -5.46
CA THR A 233 -1.04 4.76 -6.08
C THR A 233 -2.20 4.40 -5.17
N VAL A 234 -3.31 5.12 -5.32
CA VAL A 234 -4.63 4.66 -4.88
C VAL A 234 -5.55 4.66 -6.07
N GLU A 235 -6.06 3.47 -6.39
CA GLU A 235 -6.96 3.23 -7.52
C GLU A 235 -8.28 2.71 -6.97
N VAL A 236 -9.38 3.24 -7.48
CA VAL A 236 -10.75 2.88 -7.08
C VAL A 236 -11.44 2.23 -8.26
N ASN A 237 -12.13 1.12 -8.04
CA ASN A 237 -12.90 0.47 -9.09
C ASN A 237 -14.03 1.39 -9.56
N ASN A 238 -14.28 1.40 -10.87
CA ASN A 238 -15.44 2.07 -11.43
C ASN A 238 -16.70 1.32 -11.04
N ALA A 239 -17.81 2.04 -10.85
CA ALA A 239 -19.03 1.53 -10.23
C ALA A 239 -19.64 0.30 -10.94
N ASP A 240 -19.30 0.04 -12.21
CA ASP A 240 -19.80 -1.09 -13.00
C ASP A 240 -18.97 -2.37 -12.87
N ALA A 241 -17.84 -2.34 -12.15
CA ALA A 241 -16.98 -3.51 -12.00
C ALA A 241 -17.41 -4.49 -10.89
N ALA A 242 -18.50 -4.16 -10.18
CA ALA A 242 -19.09 -4.99 -9.15
C ALA A 242 -20.55 -5.28 -9.52
N ALA A 243 -20.75 -6.09 -10.57
CA ALA A 243 -22.03 -6.69 -10.91
C ALA A 243 -21.90 -8.22 -10.97
#